data_AF-A0A2V7NHH1-F1
#
_entry.id   AF-A0A2V7NHH1-F1
#
_cell.length_a   1.000
_cell.length_b   1.000
_cell.length_c   1.000
_cell.angle_alpha   90.00
_cell.angle_beta   90.00
_cell.angle_gamma   90.00
#
_symmetry.space_group_name_H-M   'P 1'
#
loop_
_entity.id
_entity.type
_entity.pdbx_description
1 polymer ?
#
loop_
_entity_poly.entity_id
_entity_poly.type
_entity_poly.pdbx_seq_one_letter_code
_entity_poly.pdbx_strand_id
1 'polypeptide(L)'
;MIVGVALTGVGLLWLWRYGQRPYRYKNVQSRDLGRFFDTLLKRGHQGGLLILEANERTGEHRFLQFAKYMRPDGRAGLEFGFPLAPWSRPYYELLRRKLDAGGVRYELQDTGRQDTVQFLVVNLGRDLATAQRVAEIAVEAVFGRPDSAFQASYENVSPRDEQIGR
;
A
#
# COMPACT_ATOMS: atom_id res chain seq x y z
N MET A 1 -19.24 3.65 -27.86
CA MET A 1 -18.32 2.54 -27.49
C MET A 1 -17.31 3.07 -26.49
N ILE A 2 -16.99 2.27 -25.49
CA ILE A 2 -16.54 2.68 -24.15
C ILE A 2 -15.28 3.56 -24.17
N VAL A 3 -15.40 4.76 -23.58
CA VAL A 3 -14.26 5.62 -23.22
C VAL A 3 -13.54 4.94 -22.06
N GLY A 4 -12.37 4.38 -22.34
CA GLY A 4 -11.48 3.83 -21.32
C GLY A 4 -11.05 4.93 -20.35
N VAL A 5 -11.56 4.87 -19.13
CA VAL A 5 -11.23 5.81 -18.06
C VAL A 5 -9.76 5.62 -17.70
N ALA A 6 -9.04 6.75 -17.70
CA ALA A 6 -7.61 6.87 -17.50
C ALA A 6 -7.11 6.17 -16.21
N LEU A 7 -6.20 5.21 -16.38
CA LEU A 7 -5.32 4.68 -15.34
C LEU A 7 -4.24 5.74 -15.00
N THR A 8 -4.63 6.79 -14.30
CA THR A 8 -3.71 7.79 -13.74
C THR A 8 -3.69 7.65 -12.22
N GLY A 9 -2.78 6.84 -11.70
CA GLY A 9 -2.59 6.77 -10.25
C GLY A 9 -1.34 6.02 -9.83
N VAL A 10 -1.19 4.77 -10.25
CA VAL A 10 -0.21 3.87 -9.61
C VAL A 10 1.14 3.86 -10.34
N GLY A 11 1.18 4.11 -11.65
CA GLY A 11 2.40 3.99 -12.47
C GLY A 11 3.40 5.16 -12.39
N LEU A 12 3.02 6.33 -11.86
CA LEU A 12 3.81 7.57 -11.97
C LEU A 12 4.52 8.02 -10.68
N LEU A 13 4.31 7.35 -9.54
CA LEU A 13 4.85 7.78 -8.24
C LEU A 13 6.30 7.32 -7.96
N TRP A 14 6.87 6.46 -8.79
CA TRP A 14 8.25 5.99 -8.60
C TRP A 14 9.33 7.07 -8.82
N LEU A 15 9.00 8.23 -9.41
CA LEU A 15 9.96 9.27 -9.78
C LEU A 15 10.13 10.41 -8.76
N TRP A 16 9.42 10.39 -7.62
CA TRP A 16 9.45 11.50 -6.65
C TRP A 16 10.20 11.18 -5.34
N ARG A 17 11.20 10.30 -5.42
CA ARG A 17 12.02 9.83 -4.29
C ARG A 17 13.05 10.85 -3.75
N TYR A 18 13.06 12.09 -4.24
CA TYR A 18 14.09 13.09 -3.93
C TYR A 18 13.48 14.40 -3.39
N GLY A 19 13.30 14.51 -2.07
CA GLY A 19 13.01 15.82 -1.48
C GLY A 19 12.70 15.86 0.02
N GLN A 20 12.04 14.85 0.57
CA GLN A 20 11.66 14.84 2.00
C GLN A 20 12.19 13.57 2.65
N ARG A 21 12.97 13.69 3.73
CA ARG A 21 13.35 12.54 4.56
C ARG A 21 12.09 12.11 5.33
N PRO A 22 11.43 10.99 4.99
CA PRO A 22 10.21 10.60 5.65
C PRO A 22 10.52 10.20 7.10
N TYR A 23 9.69 10.63 8.03
CA TYR A 23 9.80 10.18 9.43
C TYR A 23 9.55 8.67 9.47
N ARG A 24 10.50 7.90 10.03
CA ARG A 24 10.43 6.44 10.10
C ARG A 24 10.04 6.00 11.51
N TYR A 25 8.90 5.34 11.60
CA TYR A 25 8.45 4.67 12.81
C TYR A 25 9.07 3.27 12.85
N LYS A 26 9.75 2.93 13.95
CA LYS A 26 10.38 1.62 14.14
C LYS A 26 9.55 0.75 15.08
N ASN A 27 9.74 -0.56 14.98
CA ASN A 27 9.07 -1.56 15.83
C ASN A 27 7.54 -1.49 15.75
N VAL A 28 7.01 -1.18 14.57
CA VAL A 28 5.57 -1.15 14.33
C VAL A 28 5.06 -2.59 14.23
N GLN A 29 3.94 -2.86 14.90
CA GLN A 29 3.25 -4.14 14.83
C GLN A 29 2.03 -4.02 13.92
N SER A 30 1.65 -5.14 13.30
CA SER A 30 0.49 -5.21 12.40
C SER A 30 -0.77 -4.64 13.05
N ARG A 31 -1.07 -5.03 14.30
CA ARG A 31 -2.23 -4.55 15.08
C ARG A 31 -2.32 -3.03 15.27
N ASP A 32 -1.19 -2.32 15.16
CA ASP A 32 -1.14 -0.87 15.36
C ASP A 32 -1.34 -0.10 14.04
N LEU A 33 -1.55 -0.77 12.91
CA LEU A 33 -1.64 -0.13 11.59
C LEU A 33 -2.89 0.74 11.41
N GLY A 34 -3.96 0.53 12.19
CA GLY A 34 -5.18 1.33 12.13
C GLY A 34 -4.92 2.84 12.26
N ARG A 35 -4.05 3.25 13.19
CA ARG A 35 -3.66 4.68 13.33
C ARG A 35 -2.88 5.19 12.12
N PHE A 36 -2.14 4.30 11.47
CA PHE A 36 -1.35 4.67 10.30
C PHE A 36 -2.24 4.87 9.07
N PHE A 37 -3.25 4.01 8.89
CA PHE A 37 -4.27 4.17 7.86
C PHE A 37 -5.14 5.39 8.09
N ASP A 38 -5.55 5.66 9.33
CA ASP A 38 -6.30 6.86 9.68
C ASP A 38 -5.53 8.13 9.32
N THR A 39 -4.23 8.18 9.68
CA THR A 39 -3.34 9.30 9.33
C THR A 39 -3.21 9.44 7.81
N LEU A 40 -2.98 8.34 7.08
CA LEU A 40 -2.87 8.38 5.61
C LEU A 40 -4.18 8.88 4.99
N LEU A 41 -5.32 8.35 5.42
CA LEU A 41 -6.64 8.67 4.89
C LEU A 41 -7.00 10.14 5.15
N LYS A 42 -6.69 10.67 6.34
CA LYS A 42 -7.00 12.06 6.70
C LYS A 42 -6.02 13.06 6.09
N ARG A 43 -4.72 12.79 6.18
CA ARG A 43 -3.66 13.78 5.92
C ARG A 43 -2.85 13.51 4.65
N GLY A 44 -3.05 12.38 3.99
CA GLY A 44 -2.41 12.10 2.71
C GLY A 44 -2.93 12.99 1.59
N HIS A 45 -2.07 13.39 0.66
CA HIS A 45 -2.51 13.98 -0.60
C HIS A 45 -2.87 12.88 -1.63
N GLN A 46 -3.22 13.28 -2.86
CA GLN A 46 -3.44 12.33 -3.95
C GLN A 46 -2.14 11.56 -4.19
N GLY A 47 -2.21 10.23 -4.13
CA GLY A 47 -1.02 9.38 -4.24
C GLY A 47 -0.12 9.42 -3.00
N GLY A 48 -0.62 9.90 -1.85
CA GLY A 48 0.08 9.78 -0.57
C GLY A 48 0.28 8.32 -0.22
N LEU A 49 1.45 7.96 0.33
CA LEU A 49 1.84 6.58 0.57
C LEU A 49 2.09 6.30 2.05
N LEU A 50 1.70 5.11 2.49
CA LEU A 50 2.23 4.43 3.67
C LEU A 50 3.03 3.23 3.18
N ILE A 51 4.31 3.19 3.54
CA ILE A 51 5.24 2.13 3.17
C ILE A 51 5.65 1.39 4.44
N LEU A 52 5.46 0.07 4.43
CA LEU A 52 5.91 -0.82 5.49
C LEU A 52 7.13 -1.57 4.99
N GLU A 53 8.24 -1.53 5.73
CA GLU A 53 9.51 -2.16 5.33
C GLU A 53 9.93 -3.19 6.39
N ALA A 54 10.30 -4.40 5.93
CA ALA A 54 10.83 -5.43 6.82
C ALA A 54 12.15 -4.95 7.47
N ASN A 55 12.37 -5.31 8.73
CA ASN A 55 13.61 -4.93 9.43
C ASN A 55 14.79 -5.73 8.85
N GLU A 56 15.79 -5.03 8.29
CA GLU A 56 16.80 -5.52 7.33
C GLU A 56 17.88 -6.46 7.90
N ARG A 57 17.50 -7.55 8.60
CA ARG A 57 18.50 -8.55 9.02
C ARG A 57 18.96 -9.47 7.89
N THR A 58 18.20 -9.58 6.80
CA THR A 58 18.44 -10.58 5.74
C THR A 58 18.96 -10.00 4.42
N GLY A 59 19.17 -8.67 4.33
CA GLY A 59 19.61 -8.00 3.10
C GLY A 59 18.57 -7.96 1.96
N GLU A 60 17.42 -8.62 2.13
CA GLU A 60 16.31 -8.58 1.17
C GLU A 60 15.36 -7.42 1.47
N HIS A 61 15.29 -6.45 0.57
CA HIS A 61 14.33 -5.34 0.65
C HIS A 61 12.92 -5.85 0.33
N ARG A 62 12.13 -6.09 1.38
CA ARG A 62 10.71 -6.42 1.28
C ARG A 62 9.89 -5.28 1.83
N PHE A 63 8.87 -4.87 1.09
CA PHE A 63 7.99 -3.81 1.52
C PHE A 63 6.53 -4.04 1.09
N LEU A 64 5.63 -3.34 1.75
CA LEU A 64 4.20 -3.25 1.41
C LEU A 64 3.85 -1.78 1.24
N GLN A 65 3.00 -1.47 0.27
CA GLN A 65 2.62 -0.11 -0.05
C GLN A 65 1.10 0.05 -0.04
N PHE A 66 0.64 1.07 0.68
CA PHE A 66 -0.74 1.53 0.69
C PHE A 66 -0.76 2.95 0.18
N ALA A 67 -1.67 3.27 -0.73
CA ALA A 67 -1.79 4.60 -1.30
C ALA A 67 -3.15 5.19 -0.98
N LYS A 68 -3.20 6.52 -0.85
CA LYS A 68 -4.45 7.27 -0.85
C LYS A 68 -4.80 7.69 -2.26
N TYR A 69 -6.05 7.43 -2.64
CA TYR A 69 -6.65 8.03 -3.82
C TYR A 69 -7.75 9.02 -3.42
N MET A 70 -7.97 10.00 -4.28
CA MET A 70 -9.03 10.99 -4.23
C MET A 70 -9.70 11.02 -5.60
N ARG A 71 -11.03 10.95 -5.60
CA ARG A 71 -11.84 11.04 -6.79
C ARG A 71 -12.13 12.51 -7.13
N PRO A 72 -12.51 12.83 -8.38
CA PRO A 72 -12.88 14.19 -8.78
C PRO A 72 -14.03 14.80 -7.95
N ASP A 73 -14.91 13.96 -7.40
CA ASP A 73 -15.99 14.36 -6.50
C ASP A 73 -15.54 14.65 -5.06
N GLY A 74 -14.23 14.59 -4.80
CA GLY A 74 -13.62 14.84 -3.50
C GLY A 74 -13.60 13.64 -2.56
N ARG A 75 -14.24 12.50 -2.91
CA ARG A 75 -14.21 11.29 -2.07
C ARG A 75 -12.81 10.68 -2.07
N ALA A 76 -12.28 10.46 -0.87
CA ALA A 76 -11.02 9.77 -0.69
C ALA A 76 -11.19 8.32 -0.22
N GLY A 77 -10.18 7.50 -0.51
CA GLY A 77 -10.04 6.14 0.02
C GLY A 77 -8.59 5.66 -0.07
N LEU A 78 -8.37 4.43 0.39
CA LEU A 78 -7.08 3.76 0.37
C LEU A 78 -7.10 2.61 -0.65
N GLU A 79 -5.95 2.35 -1.24
CA GLU A 79 -5.68 1.15 -2.01
C GLU A 79 -4.43 0.46 -1.47
N PHE A 80 -4.39 -0.85 -1.62
CA PHE A 80 -3.19 -1.66 -1.43
C PHE A 80 -2.72 -2.17 -2.78
N GLY A 81 -1.43 -1.99 -3.07
CA GLY A 81 -0.81 -2.46 -4.31
C GLY A 81 0.37 -3.38 -4.02
N PHE A 82 0.39 -4.54 -4.68
CA PHE A 82 1.51 -5.47 -4.60
C PHE A 82 2.04 -5.83 -6.01
N PRO A 83 3.33 -5.57 -6.30
CA PRO A 83 3.88 -5.84 -7.63
C PRO A 83 4.19 -7.32 -7.83
N LEU A 84 4.10 -7.79 -9.07
CA LEU A 84 4.74 -9.00 -9.57
C LEU A 84 6.10 -8.63 -10.18
N ALA A 85 7.10 -8.51 -9.32
CA ALA A 85 8.49 -8.17 -9.64
C ALA A 85 9.43 -9.31 -9.19
N PRO A 86 10.71 -9.34 -9.63
CA PRO A 86 11.64 -10.41 -9.24
C PRO A 86 11.73 -10.65 -7.72
N TRP A 87 11.76 -9.58 -6.91
CA TRP A 87 11.86 -9.69 -5.45
C TRP A 87 10.56 -10.16 -4.79
N SER A 88 9.40 -9.82 -5.36
CA SER A 88 8.08 -10.10 -4.77
C SER A 88 7.46 -11.40 -5.28
N ARG A 89 7.97 -11.94 -6.38
CA ARG A 89 7.50 -13.18 -7.02
C ARG A 89 7.34 -14.36 -6.04
N PRO A 90 8.27 -14.61 -5.08
CA PRO A 90 8.10 -15.71 -4.12
C PRO A 90 6.86 -15.55 -3.22
N TYR A 91 6.41 -14.32 -2.99
CA TYR A 91 5.32 -14.00 -2.08
C TYR A 91 3.98 -13.77 -2.80
N TYR A 92 4.01 -13.49 -4.10
CA TYR A 92 2.85 -13.04 -4.88
C TYR A 92 1.69 -14.04 -4.87
N GLU A 93 1.98 -15.31 -5.20
CA GLU A 93 0.95 -16.37 -5.21
C GLU A 93 0.46 -16.72 -3.79
N LEU A 94 1.34 -16.64 -2.79
CA LEU A 94 0.94 -16.85 -1.40
C LEU A 94 -0.03 -15.75 -0.93
N LEU A 95 0.29 -14.49 -1.22
CA LEU A 95 -0.55 -13.34 -0.91
C LEU A 95 -1.92 -13.48 -1.59
N ARG A 96 -1.93 -13.80 -2.90
CA ARG A 96 -3.15 -14.03 -3.66
C ARG A 96 -4.05 -15.08 -3.02
N ARG A 97 -3.51 -16.26 -2.70
CA ARG A 97 -4.26 -17.34 -2.03
C ARG A 97 -4.82 -16.93 -0.68
N LYS A 98 -4.07 -16.14 0.10
CA LYS A 98 -4.52 -15.64 1.40
C LYS A 98 -5.63 -14.59 1.25
N LEU A 99 -5.56 -13.72 0.25
CA LEU A 99 -6.63 -12.78 -0.08
C LEU A 99 -7.90 -13.53 -0.52
N ASP A 100 -7.77 -14.53 -1.39
CA ASP A 100 -8.87 -15.40 -1.82
C ASP A 100 -9.53 -16.11 -0.63
N ALA A 101 -8.72 -16.73 0.25
CA ALA A 101 -9.21 -17.39 1.46
C ALA A 101 -9.89 -16.42 2.44
N GLY A 102 -9.44 -15.16 2.47
CA GLY A 102 -10.05 -14.08 3.26
C GLY A 102 -11.27 -13.43 2.61
N GLY A 103 -11.69 -13.86 1.41
CA GLY A 103 -12.80 -13.27 0.67
C GLY A 103 -12.53 -11.83 0.19
N VAL A 104 -11.25 -11.45 0.07
CA VAL A 104 -10.84 -10.11 -0.35
C VAL A 104 -10.82 -10.02 -1.86
N ARG A 105 -11.63 -9.14 -2.44
CA ARG A 105 -11.62 -8.87 -3.88
C ARG A 105 -10.40 -8.02 -4.26
N TYR A 106 -9.74 -8.40 -5.34
CA TYR A 106 -8.63 -7.66 -5.91
C TYR A 106 -8.74 -7.62 -7.45
N GLU A 107 -8.07 -6.65 -8.05
CA GLU A 107 -7.90 -6.51 -9.49
C GLU A 107 -6.46 -6.81 -9.87
N LEU A 108 -6.26 -7.37 -11.06
CA LEU A 108 -4.94 -7.57 -11.64
C LEU A 108 -4.74 -6.52 -12.74
N GLN A 109 -3.67 -5.74 -12.63
CA GLN A 109 -3.34 -4.66 -13.56
C GLN A 109 -2.01 -4.97 -14.25
N ASP A 110 -2.06 -5.29 -15.54
CA ASP A 110 -0.87 -5.48 -16.34
C ASP A 110 -0.19 -4.13 -16.61
N THR A 111 1.14 -4.08 -16.47
CA THR A 111 1.89 -2.83 -16.60
C THR A 111 2.49 -2.63 -17.99
N GLY A 112 2.59 -3.71 -18.77
CA GLY A 112 3.37 -3.74 -20.01
C GLY A 112 4.90 -3.68 -19.82
N ARG A 113 5.39 -3.73 -18.59
CA ARG A 113 6.84 -3.67 -18.28
C ARG A 113 7.41 -5.04 -17.96
N GLN A 114 8.70 -5.24 -18.23
CA GLN A 114 9.39 -6.50 -17.93
C GLN A 114 9.82 -6.64 -16.45
N ASP A 115 10.11 -5.51 -15.79
CA ASP A 115 10.63 -5.45 -14.42
C ASP A 115 9.55 -5.58 -13.35
N THR A 116 8.31 -5.22 -13.69
CA THR A 116 7.13 -5.44 -12.86
C THR A 116 5.97 -5.77 -13.77
N VAL A 117 5.67 -7.04 -13.95
CA VAL A 117 4.76 -7.51 -15.02
C VAL A 117 3.32 -7.10 -14.76
N GLN A 118 2.92 -7.15 -13.50
CA GLN A 118 1.53 -6.98 -13.07
C GLN A 118 1.48 -6.40 -11.65
N PHE A 119 0.39 -5.71 -11.31
CA PHE A 119 0.05 -5.38 -9.94
C PHE A 119 -1.21 -6.12 -9.51
N LEU A 120 -1.18 -6.65 -8.28
CA LEU A 120 -2.39 -6.98 -7.54
C LEU A 120 -2.83 -5.72 -6.80
N VAL A 121 -4.06 -5.27 -7.02
CA VAL A 121 -4.60 -4.05 -6.42
C VAL A 121 -5.88 -4.37 -5.64
N VAL A 122 -5.91 -3.97 -4.38
CA VAL A 122 -7.10 -4.07 -3.52
C VAL A 122 -7.60 -2.68 -3.22
N ASN A 123 -8.85 -2.39 -3.58
CA ASN A 123 -9.51 -1.16 -3.15
C ASN A 123 -10.06 -1.34 -1.72
N LEU A 124 -9.53 -0.56 -0.79
CA LEU A 124 -9.88 -0.62 0.64
C LEU A 124 -10.95 0.42 0.99
N GLY A 125 -11.18 1.41 0.12
CA GLY A 125 -12.08 2.52 0.40
C GLY A 125 -11.68 3.27 1.67
N ARG A 126 -12.65 3.62 2.50
CA ARG A 126 -12.44 4.35 3.77
C ARG A 126 -12.50 3.47 5.00
N ASP A 127 -12.78 2.18 4.81
CA ASP A 127 -12.99 1.27 5.93
C ASP A 127 -11.64 0.84 6.50
N LEU A 128 -11.27 1.45 7.63
CA LEU A 128 -10.03 1.17 8.32
C LEU A 128 -9.95 -0.28 8.84
N ALA A 129 -11.08 -0.92 9.13
CA ALA A 129 -11.10 -2.33 9.56
C ALA A 129 -10.75 -3.26 8.39
N THR A 130 -11.27 -2.96 7.19
CA THR A 130 -10.88 -3.65 5.96
C THR A 130 -9.40 -3.41 5.63
N ALA A 131 -8.92 -2.17 5.73
CA ALA A 131 -7.51 -1.84 5.51
C ALA A 131 -6.59 -2.60 6.48
N GLN A 132 -6.94 -2.63 7.76
CA GLN A 132 -6.24 -3.38 8.81
C GLN A 132 -6.16 -4.88 8.47
N ARG A 133 -7.29 -5.50 8.13
CA ARG A 133 -7.36 -6.93 7.79
C ARG A 133 -6.50 -7.28 6.57
N VAL A 134 -6.57 -6.48 5.51
CA VAL A 134 -5.77 -6.70 4.29
C VAL A 134 -4.28 -6.55 4.60
N ALA A 135 -3.93 -5.58 5.45
CA ALA A 135 -2.55 -5.38 5.86
C ALA A 135 -2.01 -6.53 6.70
N GLU A 136 -2.80 -7.12 7.60
CA GLU A 136 -2.43 -8.31 8.36
C GLU A 136 -2.15 -9.51 7.44
N ILE A 137 -3.04 -9.75 6.46
CA ILE A 137 -2.84 -10.77 5.43
C ILE A 137 -1.54 -10.53 4.66
N ALA A 138 -1.29 -9.29 4.24
CA ALA A 138 -0.11 -8.91 3.47
C ALA A 138 1.18 -9.03 4.27
N VAL A 139 1.17 -8.59 5.54
CA VAL A 139 2.30 -8.73 6.47
C VAL A 139 2.61 -10.20 6.72
N GLU A 140 1.60 -11.03 6.97
CA GLU A 140 1.80 -12.46 7.16
C GLU A 140 2.40 -13.12 5.90
N ALA A 141 1.89 -12.78 4.72
CA ALA A 141 2.35 -13.36 3.45
C ALA A 141 3.78 -12.95 3.08
N VAL A 142 4.13 -11.67 3.26
CA VAL A 142 5.39 -11.10 2.75
C VAL A 142 6.48 -11.06 3.83
N PHE A 143 6.11 -10.79 5.09
CA PHE A 143 7.04 -10.72 6.22
C PHE A 143 7.05 -11.99 7.06
N GLY A 144 6.14 -12.93 6.83
CA GLY A 144 6.15 -14.29 7.37
C GLY A 144 5.58 -14.45 8.79
N ARG A 145 5.43 -13.37 9.58
CA ARG A 145 4.76 -13.41 10.88
C ARG A 145 3.95 -12.12 11.14
N PRO A 146 2.74 -12.23 11.70
CA PRO A 146 1.93 -11.07 12.06
C PRO A 146 2.56 -10.22 13.18
N ASP A 147 3.38 -10.83 14.04
CA ASP A 147 4.11 -10.16 15.13
C ASP A 147 5.49 -9.62 14.72
N SER A 148 5.87 -9.74 13.44
CA SER A 148 7.13 -9.18 12.96
C SER A 148 7.11 -7.67 13.10
N ALA A 149 8.00 -7.14 13.92
CA ALA A 149 8.27 -5.71 13.99
C ALA A 149 8.82 -5.21 12.65
N PHE A 150 8.14 -4.24 12.04
CA PHE A 150 8.56 -3.59 10.80
C PHE A 150 8.74 -2.08 10.99
N GLN A 151 9.29 -1.44 9.97
CA GLN A 151 9.36 0.02 9.89
C GLN A 151 8.16 0.52 9.10
N ALA A 152 7.60 1.65 9.49
CA ALA A 152 6.57 2.35 8.73
C ALA A 152 7.05 3.75 8.39
N SER A 153 6.76 4.21 7.17
CA SER A 153 7.06 5.57 6.74
C SER A 153 5.95 6.13 5.85
N TYR A 154 5.84 7.45 5.80
CA TYR A 154 4.89 8.15 4.94
C TYR A 154 5.61 8.91 3.83
N GLU A 155 4.99 8.96 2.66
CA GLU A 155 5.35 9.90 1.61
C GLU A 155 4.12 10.73 1.22
N ASN A 156 4.31 12.03 0.97
CA ASN A 156 3.25 12.93 0.53
C ASN A 156 2.02 12.95 1.48
N VAL A 157 2.31 13.03 2.79
CA VAL A 157 1.34 13.20 3.89
C VAL A 157 1.67 14.47 4.65
N SER A 158 0.66 15.31 4.92
CA SER A 158 0.88 16.55 5.65
C SER A 158 1.41 16.29 7.08
N PRO A 159 2.42 17.02 7.57
CA PRO A 159 2.90 16.92 8.94
C PRO A 159 1.97 17.60 9.96
N ARG A 160 1.02 18.42 9.49
CA ARG A 160 0.01 19.10 10.33
C ARG A 160 -1.23 18.23 10.48
N ASP A 161 -1.96 18.43 11.57
CA ASP A 161 -3.26 17.78 11.79
C ASP A 161 -4.35 18.49 10.98
N GLU A 162 -4.32 18.28 9.65
CA GLU A 162 -5.28 18.86 8.71
C GLU A 162 -5.95 17.78 7.86
N GLN A 163 -7.24 17.96 7.59
CA GLN A 163 -8.01 17.04 6.74
C GLN A 163 -7.84 17.42 5.27
N ILE A 164 -7.31 16.48 4.48
CA ILE A 164 -7.12 16.60 3.03
C ILE A 164 -8.08 15.62 2.34
N GLY A 165 -8.95 16.11 1.47
CA GLY A 165 -10.00 15.28 0.85
C GLY A 165 -11.16 14.95 1.80
N ARG A 166 -12.30 14.57 1.22
CA ARG A 166 -13.54 14.28 1.96
C ARG A 166 -13.75 12.81 2.18
#